data_AF-A0A933IVE8-F1
#
_entry.id   AF-A0A933IVE8-F1
#
_cell.length_a   1.000
_cell.length_b   1.000
_cell.length_c   1.000
_cell.angle_alpha   90.00
_cell.angle_beta   90.00
_cell.angle_gamma   90.00
#
_symmetry.space_group_name_H-M   'P 1'
#
loop_
_entity.id
_entity.type
_entity.pdbx_description
1 polymer ?
#
loop_
_entity_poly.entity_id
_entity_poly.type
_entity_poly.pdbx_seq_one_letter_code
_entity_poly.pdbx_strand_id
1 'polypeptide(L)'
;MDGCGAIWQNRGKYGKIIEENKTILLIMDIVINIQPILDFLNLPADQMLLRLFYYVGWIPVAITFIWGVCQVWLRYIRLTYGASQKTVLLAIDIPRGNAQTPMAVENIFSYLAGAHSSKDLYEKWWLGEWQLYFSFEIISIDGYIQFLIWLPQKYRNLIEAAIYSQYPDAEITEVNDYTAGMPTNFPDEEYDIFGSEYKLVKDSVYPIKTYKHFEHQMGEPETQYKDPMAVLMDLMGSMKKGEQLWYQILTIPISGEWTEKGDDEIKKIIGEKVKKNNFVDKFIDGLVNLMGNFSEMIYKLWGDIETSKSEEKEPQFKMMNLKPKQKKQVEEIQEKVSKIGFAVKIRYI
;
A
#
# COMPACT_ATOMS: atom_id res chain seq x y z
N MET A 1 -72.67 56.82 46.46
CA MET A 1 -72.52 58.08 45.73
C MET A 1 -71.59 57.78 44.57
N ASP A 2 -72.07 57.03 43.59
CA ASP A 2 -72.73 57.52 42.36
C ASP A 2 -71.64 58.02 41.39
N GLY A 3 -71.50 57.55 40.15
CA GLY A 3 -72.35 56.72 39.34
C GLY A 3 -71.62 56.23 38.08
N CYS A 4 -72.38 55.50 37.30
CA CYS A 4 -72.00 54.68 36.15
C CYS A 4 -72.25 55.43 34.82
N GLY A 5 -71.60 54.98 33.73
CA GLY A 5 -71.99 55.21 32.33
C GLY A 5 -71.12 56.23 31.58
N ALA A 6 -70.84 56.13 30.28
CA ALA A 6 -71.16 55.16 29.23
C ALA A 6 -70.25 55.52 28.03
N ILE A 7 -69.59 54.54 27.38
CA ILE A 7 -69.89 54.04 26.02
C ILE A 7 -69.47 54.96 24.85
N TRP A 8 -68.44 54.49 24.12
CA TRP A 8 -68.23 54.50 22.67
C TRP A 8 -68.63 55.73 21.83
N GLN A 9 -67.65 56.30 21.09
CA GLN A 9 -67.73 56.44 19.62
C GLN A 9 -66.47 57.06 18.99
N ASN A 10 -65.96 56.34 17.97
CA ASN A 10 -65.37 56.83 16.70
C ASN A 10 -64.24 57.88 16.72
N ARG A 11 -63.03 57.46 16.35
CA ARG A 11 -62.48 57.40 14.97
C ARG A 11 -62.15 58.78 14.37
N GLY A 12 -60.84 58.99 14.25
CA GLY A 12 -60.21 59.53 13.04
C GLY A 12 -60.13 61.06 12.94
N LYS A 13 -58.91 61.60 13.04
CA LYS A 13 -58.02 61.86 11.89
C LYS A 13 -56.87 62.78 12.29
N TYR A 14 -55.74 62.60 11.61
CA TYR A 14 -54.53 63.45 11.58
C TYR A 14 -53.68 63.38 12.85
N GLY A 15 -52.43 62.92 12.88
CA GLY A 15 -51.45 62.64 11.84
C GLY A 15 -50.08 63.07 12.39
N LYS A 16 -49.06 62.25 12.09
CA LYS A 16 -47.61 62.57 12.14
C LYS A 16 -46.85 62.42 13.47
N ILE A 17 -45.75 61.66 13.35
CA ILE A 17 -44.53 61.60 14.17
C ILE A 17 -44.75 60.68 15.39
N ILE A 18 -44.16 59.49 15.51
CA ILE A 18 -42.73 59.22 15.75
C ILE A 18 -42.43 57.72 15.47
N GLU A 19 -41.37 57.48 14.67
CA GLU A 19 -40.40 56.35 14.62
C GLU A 19 -40.87 54.97 15.13
N GLU A 20 -41.26 54.05 14.24
CA GLU A 20 -40.42 53.06 13.52
C GLU A 20 -39.63 52.06 14.40
N ASN A 21 -40.13 50.82 14.35
CA ASN A 21 -39.40 49.54 14.39
C ASN A 21 -38.83 49.02 15.71
N LYS A 22 -39.74 48.53 16.56
CA LYS A 22 -39.50 47.31 17.35
C LYS A 22 -40.02 46.10 16.56
N THR A 23 -39.12 45.30 16.01
CA THR A 23 -39.38 43.89 15.72
C THR A 23 -38.22 43.08 16.27
N ILE A 24 -38.41 42.64 17.51
CA ILE A 24 -37.54 41.70 18.21
C ILE A 24 -37.82 40.33 17.58
N LEU A 25 -36.95 39.88 16.67
CA LEU A 25 -36.79 38.48 16.31
C LEU A 25 -35.46 38.03 16.91
N LEU A 26 -35.54 37.37 18.06
CA LEU A 26 -34.44 36.62 18.65
C LEU A 26 -34.12 35.42 17.74
N ILE A 27 -33.20 35.63 16.81
CA ILE A 27 -32.36 34.58 16.26
C ILE A 27 -30.96 34.95 16.73
N MET A 28 -30.23 34.00 17.32
CA MET A 28 -28.87 34.24 17.82
C MET A 28 -28.01 34.96 16.77
N ASP A 29 -27.80 36.26 16.95
CA ASP A 29 -26.98 37.09 16.08
C ASP A 29 -25.51 36.67 16.26
N ILE A 30 -25.03 35.75 15.42
CA ILE A 30 -23.60 35.61 15.20
C ILE A 30 -23.18 36.84 14.39
N VAL A 31 -22.83 37.92 15.08
CA VAL A 31 -22.20 39.09 14.47
C VAL A 31 -20.79 38.70 14.06
N ILE A 32 -20.60 38.33 12.79
CA ILE A 32 -19.27 38.10 12.22
C ILE A 32 -18.59 39.46 12.11
N ASN A 33 -17.72 39.77 13.07
CA ASN A 33 -16.93 40.99 13.06
C ASN A 33 -15.82 40.87 12.01
N ILE A 34 -16.04 41.48 10.83
CA ILE A 34 -15.09 41.52 9.71
C ILE A 34 -14.03 42.63 9.85
N GLN A 35 -14.14 43.49 10.86
CA GLN A 35 -13.23 44.61 11.09
C GLN A 35 -11.76 44.19 11.23
N PRO A 36 -11.40 43.09 11.93
CA PRO A 36 -10.01 42.64 12.06
C PRO A 36 -9.37 42.23 10.72
N ILE A 37 -10.18 41.76 9.76
CA ILE A 37 -9.71 41.36 8.43
C ILE A 37 -9.47 42.61 7.56
N LEU A 38 -10.36 43.59 7.64
CA LEU A 38 -10.20 44.88 6.97
C LEU A 38 -8.99 45.65 7.52
N ASP A 39 -8.80 45.65 8.83
CA ASP A 39 -7.66 46.27 9.50
C ASP A 39 -6.34 45.57 9.15
N PHE A 40 -6.37 44.25 8.89
CA PHE A 40 -5.21 43.49 8.44
C PHE A 40 -4.82 43.81 6.99
N LEU A 41 -5.80 44.02 6.10
CA LEU A 41 -5.56 44.35 4.68
C LEU A 41 -5.09 45.80 4.44
N ASN A 42 -5.34 46.69 5.41
CA ASN A 42 -4.93 48.10 5.34
C ASN A 42 -3.52 48.37 5.89
N LEU A 43 -2.82 47.35 6.40
CA LEU A 43 -1.44 47.48 6.90
C LEU A 43 -0.43 47.56 5.75
N PRO A 44 0.74 48.19 5.97
CA PRO A 44 1.81 48.16 4.99
C PRO A 44 2.32 46.71 4.78
N ALA A 45 2.72 46.40 3.54
CA ALA A 45 2.94 45.03 3.07
C ALA A 45 4.01 44.26 3.88
N ASP A 46 4.99 44.97 4.44
CA ASP A 46 6.01 44.43 5.34
C ASP A 46 5.41 43.90 6.65
N GLN A 47 4.50 44.66 7.26
CA GLN A 47 3.82 44.26 8.50
C GLN A 47 2.79 43.16 8.27
N MET A 48 2.14 43.15 7.11
CA MET A 48 1.23 42.07 6.71
C MET A 48 1.97 40.74 6.58
N LEU A 49 3.11 40.72 5.91
CA LEU A 49 3.94 39.53 5.72
C LEU A 49 4.47 38.99 7.06
N LEU A 50 4.94 39.87 7.95
CA LEU A 50 5.41 39.48 9.28
C LEU A 50 4.29 38.87 10.14
N ARG A 51 3.09 39.47 10.13
CA ARG A 51 1.93 38.92 10.84
C ARG A 51 1.47 37.60 10.24
N LEU A 52 1.45 37.46 8.92
CA LEU A 52 1.11 36.20 8.25
C LEU A 52 2.09 35.09 8.62
N PHE A 53 3.39 35.38 8.64
CA PHE A 53 4.41 34.42 9.05
C PHE A 53 4.28 34.04 10.53
N TYR A 54 3.96 34.99 11.40
CA TYR A 54 3.72 34.73 12.82
C TYR A 54 2.44 33.89 13.07
N TYR A 55 1.35 34.12 12.34
CA TYR A 55 0.09 33.39 12.53
C TYR A 55 0.07 32.03 11.82
N VAL A 56 0.63 31.93 10.60
CA VAL A 56 0.50 30.77 9.72
C VAL A 56 1.86 30.15 9.36
N GLY A 57 2.94 30.93 9.36
CA GLY A 57 4.27 30.49 8.92
C GLY A 57 4.90 29.39 9.78
N TRP A 58 4.50 29.23 11.04
CA TRP A 58 4.95 28.12 11.90
C TRP A 58 4.23 26.80 11.61
N ILE A 59 3.07 26.81 10.93
CA ILE A 59 2.26 25.61 10.68
C ILE A 59 3.01 24.58 9.82
N PRO A 60 3.65 24.94 8.68
CA PRO A 60 4.45 23.99 7.90
C PRO A 60 5.64 23.43 8.69
N VAL A 61 6.27 24.24 9.54
CA VAL A 61 7.38 23.83 10.40
C VAL A 61 6.89 22.83 11.47
N ALA A 62 5.74 23.08 12.08
CA ALA A 62 5.13 22.16 13.03
C ALA A 62 4.70 20.84 12.38
N ILE A 63 4.09 20.88 11.19
CA ILE A 63 3.67 19.68 10.45
C ILE A 63 4.88 18.80 10.10
N THR A 64 5.94 19.41 9.54
CA THR A 64 7.17 18.68 9.18
C THR A 64 7.86 18.11 10.41
N PHE A 65 7.88 18.85 11.52
CA PHE A 65 8.43 18.37 12.79
C PHE A 65 7.62 17.19 13.37
N ILE A 66 6.29 17.30 13.45
CA ILE A 66 5.41 16.22 13.90
C ILE A 66 5.57 14.99 13.01
N TRP A 67 5.61 15.16 11.69
CA TRP A 67 5.84 14.07 10.75
C TRP A 67 7.18 13.38 11.03
N GLY A 68 8.27 14.15 11.23
CA GLY A 68 9.58 13.60 11.59
C GLY A 68 9.58 12.81 12.90
N VAL A 69 8.97 13.35 13.95
CA VAL A 69 8.82 12.67 15.24
C VAL A 69 8.02 11.37 15.08
N CYS A 70 6.92 11.40 14.33
CA CYS A 70 6.13 10.21 14.04
C CYS A 70 6.94 9.14 13.29
N GLN A 71 7.80 9.53 12.33
CA GLN A 71 8.67 8.58 11.63
C GLN A 71 9.70 7.94 12.56
N VAL A 72 10.32 8.74 13.44
CA VAL A 72 11.30 8.23 14.42
C VAL A 72 10.64 7.30 15.42
N TRP A 73 9.47 7.67 15.93
CA TRP A 73 8.67 6.84 16.83
C TRP A 73 8.28 5.50 16.19
N LEU A 74 7.72 5.54 14.97
CA LEU A 74 7.40 4.32 14.23
C LEU A 74 8.62 3.45 13.98
N ARG A 75 9.77 4.04 13.63
CA ARG A 75 11.02 3.30 13.44
C ARG A 75 11.45 2.62 14.74
N TYR A 76 11.39 3.33 15.87
CA TYR A 76 11.72 2.79 17.18
C TYR A 76 10.84 1.58 17.52
N ILE A 77 9.52 1.71 17.45
CA ILE A 77 8.64 0.59 17.81
C ILE A 77 8.81 -0.58 16.84
N ARG A 78 8.92 -0.34 15.53
CA ARG A 78 9.13 -1.42 14.55
C ARG A 78 10.43 -2.19 14.79
N LEU A 79 11.49 -1.52 15.22
CA LEU A 79 12.75 -2.16 15.61
C LEU A 79 12.56 -3.02 16.86
N THR A 80 11.85 -2.51 17.87
CA THR A 80 11.55 -3.30 19.07
C THR A 80 10.66 -4.49 18.78
N TYR A 81 9.70 -4.36 17.85
CA TYR A 81 8.86 -5.45 17.38
C TYR A 81 9.69 -6.48 16.60
N GLY A 82 10.55 -6.04 15.68
CA GLY A 82 11.43 -6.93 14.93
C GLY A 82 12.37 -7.74 15.83
N ALA A 83 12.93 -7.09 16.86
CA ALA A 83 13.81 -7.76 17.83
C ALA A 83 13.09 -8.76 18.75
N SER A 84 11.78 -8.62 18.95
CA SER A 84 11.01 -9.56 19.76
C SER A 84 10.61 -10.84 19.01
N GLN A 85 10.69 -10.84 17.68
CA GLN A 85 10.34 -12.01 16.87
C GLN A 85 11.46 -13.04 16.92
N LYS A 86 11.13 -14.24 17.41
CA LYS A 86 12.02 -15.40 17.31
C LYS A 86 11.95 -15.97 15.90
N THR A 87 13.11 -16.21 15.30
CA THR A 87 13.25 -16.70 13.93
C THR A 87 13.94 -18.05 13.95
N VAL A 88 13.64 -18.88 12.97
CA VAL A 88 14.21 -20.22 12.80
C VAL A 88 14.61 -20.43 11.34
N LEU A 89 15.66 -21.21 11.13
CA LEU A 89 16.17 -21.56 9.81
C LEU A 89 16.02 -23.08 9.64
N LEU A 90 15.25 -23.49 8.64
CA LEU A 90 14.96 -24.89 8.36
C LEU A 90 15.67 -25.33 7.08
N ALA A 91 16.46 -26.39 7.15
CA ALA A 91 16.96 -27.08 5.97
C ALA A 91 15.95 -28.13 5.49
N ILE A 92 15.78 -28.23 4.18
CA ILE A 92 14.83 -29.15 3.55
C ILE A 92 15.59 -30.08 2.62
N ASP A 93 15.54 -31.37 2.95
CA ASP A 93 16.14 -32.45 2.17
C ASP A 93 15.04 -33.35 1.61
N ILE A 94 14.92 -33.39 0.28
CA ILE A 94 13.92 -34.22 -0.42
C ILE A 94 14.61 -35.46 -0.97
N PRO A 95 14.17 -36.68 -0.63
CA PRO A 95 14.79 -37.90 -1.12
C PRO A 95 14.61 -38.07 -2.63
N ARG A 96 15.61 -38.70 -3.25
CA ARG A 96 15.64 -38.97 -4.70
C ARG A 96 14.58 -40.02 -5.04
N GLY A 97 13.42 -39.57 -5.51
CA GLY A 97 12.27 -40.42 -5.84
C GLY A 97 10.94 -39.67 -5.84
N ASN A 98 10.88 -38.52 -5.19
CA ASN A 98 9.66 -37.70 -5.13
C ASN A 98 9.68 -36.59 -6.21
N ALA A 99 9.57 -36.99 -7.47
CA ALA A 99 9.48 -36.05 -8.59
C ALA A 99 8.08 -35.42 -8.60
N GLN A 100 7.99 -34.16 -8.18
CA GLN A 100 6.77 -33.36 -8.26
C GLN A 100 6.89 -32.29 -9.34
N THR A 101 5.75 -31.85 -9.87
CA THR A 101 5.72 -30.71 -10.79
C THR A 101 5.87 -29.40 -10.03
N PRO A 102 6.34 -28.30 -10.67
CA PRO A 102 6.40 -26.98 -10.04
C PRO A 102 5.05 -26.47 -9.50
N MET A 103 3.94 -27.04 -9.96
CA MET A 103 2.61 -26.77 -9.43
C MET A 103 2.47 -27.17 -7.95
N ALA A 104 3.19 -28.20 -7.50
CA ALA A 104 3.24 -28.57 -6.09
C ALA A 104 3.77 -27.42 -5.23
N VAL A 105 4.82 -26.73 -5.71
CA VAL A 105 5.38 -25.55 -5.03
C VAL A 105 4.39 -24.38 -5.04
N GLU A 106 3.64 -24.16 -6.12
CA GLU A 106 2.56 -23.15 -6.15
C GLU A 106 1.49 -23.42 -5.08
N ASN A 107 1.16 -24.69 -4.82
CA ASN A 107 0.26 -25.07 -3.74
C ASN A 107 0.86 -24.76 -2.36
N ILE A 108 2.16 -24.98 -2.13
CA ILE A 108 2.86 -24.60 -0.88
C ILE A 108 2.71 -23.09 -0.64
N PHE A 109 2.96 -22.27 -1.66
CA PHE A 109 2.77 -20.82 -1.55
C PHE A 109 1.30 -20.44 -1.29
N SER A 110 0.34 -21.20 -1.79
CA SER A 110 -1.07 -20.97 -1.50
C SER A 110 -1.39 -21.17 -0.01
N TYR A 111 -0.78 -22.15 0.68
CA TYR A 111 -0.90 -22.29 2.14
C TYR A 111 -0.27 -21.10 2.89
N LEU A 112 0.85 -20.57 2.38
CA LEU A 112 1.55 -19.44 2.99
C LEU A 112 0.79 -18.12 2.90
N ALA A 113 -0.13 -18.00 1.95
CA ALA A 113 -1.05 -16.87 1.91
C ALA A 113 -1.86 -16.73 3.20
N GLY A 114 -2.16 -17.86 3.87
CA GLY A 114 -2.84 -17.87 5.17
C GLY A 114 -2.04 -17.22 6.30
N ALA A 115 -0.74 -16.98 6.12
CA ALA A 115 0.07 -16.22 7.07
C ALA A 115 -0.16 -14.70 6.99
N HIS A 116 -0.93 -14.22 6.01
CA HIS A 116 -1.31 -12.82 5.90
C HIS A 116 -2.12 -12.37 7.13
N SER A 117 -1.69 -11.30 7.78
CA SER A 117 -2.36 -10.71 8.93
C SER A 117 -2.72 -9.26 8.59
N SER A 118 -4.01 -8.95 8.48
CA SER A 118 -4.46 -7.56 8.50
C SER A 118 -4.16 -6.98 9.88
N LYS A 119 -3.47 -5.85 9.93
CA LYS A 119 -3.09 -5.17 11.18
C LYS A 119 -3.93 -3.93 11.40
N ASP A 120 -4.44 -3.77 12.61
CA ASP A 120 -5.21 -2.59 13.00
C ASP A 120 -4.32 -1.35 13.13
N LEU A 121 -4.92 -0.16 13.08
CA LEU A 121 -4.20 1.10 13.30
C LEU A 121 -3.48 1.12 14.65
N TYR A 122 -4.08 0.51 15.69
CA TYR A 122 -3.44 0.37 16.99
C TYR A 122 -2.18 -0.49 16.92
N GLU A 123 -2.27 -1.68 16.33
CA GLU A 123 -1.14 -2.60 16.19
C GLU A 123 -0.01 -1.97 15.37
N LYS A 124 -0.34 -1.22 14.33
CA LYS A 124 0.65 -0.55 13.47
C LYS A 124 1.37 0.62 14.15
N TRP A 125 0.67 1.46 14.91
CA TRP A 125 1.20 2.71 15.45
C TRP A 125 1.67 2.62 16.91
N TRP A 126 1.15 1.67 17.69
CA TRP A 126 1.48 1.49 19.10
C TRP A 126 2.31 0.24 19.37
N LEU A 127 1.98 -0.88 18.73
CA LEU A 127 2.77 -2.13 18.82
C LEU A 127 3.86 -2.21 17.74
N GLY A 128 3.78 -1.37 16.69
CA GLY A 128 4.74 -1.34 15.60
C GLY A 128 4.75 -2.62 14.77
N GLU A 129 3.65 -3.38 14.79
CA GLU A 129 3.56 -4.63 14.06
C GLU A 129 3.60 -4.36 12.55
N TRP A 130 4.34 -5.20 11.84
CA TRP A 130 4.40 -5.20 10.39
C TRP A 130 4.26 -6.64 9.87
N GLN A 131 3.88 -6.78 8.61
CA GLN A 131 3.62 -8.10 8.02
C GLN A 131 4.91 -8.91 7.93
N LEU A 132 4.97 -10.00 8.68
CA LEU A 132 6.11 -10.90 8.71
C LEU A 132 6.39 -11.51 7.32
N TYR A 133 7.68 -11.71 7.03
CA TYR A 133 8.16 -12.28 5.78
C TYR A 133 8.78 -13.66 5.98
N PHE A 134 8.93 -14.38 4.87
CA PHE A 134 9.64 -15.64 4.76
C PHE A 134 10.79 -15.47 3.79
N SER A 135 11.94 -16.09 4.04
CA SER A 135 13.05 -16.15 3.07
C SER A 135 13.19 -17.58 2.58
N PHE A 136 13.16 -17.77 1.27
CA PHE A 136 13.51 -19.04 0.63
C PHE A 136 14.89 -18.90 0.04
N GLU A 137 15.81 -19.74 0.50
CA GLU A 137 17.23 -19.55 0.27
C GLU A 137 17.85 -20.80 -0.36
N ILE A 138 18.71 -20.55 -1.34
CA ILE A 138 19.55 -21.57 -1.97
C ILE A 138 20.98 -21.12 -1.71
N ILE A 139 21.74 -21.96 -1.04
CA ILE A 139 23.07 -21.61 -0.54
C ILE A 139 24.04 -22.62 -1.10
N SER A 140 25.17 -22.14 -1.63
CA SER A 140 26.34 -22.97 -1.92
C SER A 140 27.48 -22.56 -1.01
N ILE A 141 28.03 -23.53 -0.28
CA ILE A 141 29.25 -23.39 0.51
C ILE A 141 30.22 -24.46 0.04
N ASP A 142 31.39 -24.07 -0.48
CA ASP A 142 32.39 -25.00 -1.03
C ASP A 142 31.84 -25.93 -2.13
N GLY A 143 30.83 -25.47 -2.87
CA GLY A 143 30.14 -26.26 -3.90
C GLY A 143 29.03 -27.18 -3.38
N TYR A 144 28.79 -27.22 -2.07
CA TYR A 144 27.69 -27.97 -1.48
C TYR A 144 26.42 -27.13 -1.41
N ILE A 145 25.37 -27.57 -2.11
CA ILE A 145 24.11 -26.84 -2.26
C ILE A 145 23.12 -27.27 -1.18
N GLN A 146 22.54 -26.31 -0.48
CA GLN A 146 21.49 -26.51 0.52
C GLN A 146 20.28 -25.62 0.24
N PHE A 147 19.09 -26.15 0.50
CA PHE A 147 17.83 -25.41 0.43
C PHE A 147 17.35 -25.09 1.84
N LEU A 148 17.27 -23.81 2.16
CA LEU A 148 16.87 -23.33 3.47
C LEU A 148 15.60 -22.48 3.38
N ILE A 149 14.81 -22.50 4.45
CA ILE A 149 13.72 -21.55 4.68
C ILE A 149 13.96 -20.84 6.00
N TRP A 150 14.08 -19.53 5.93
CA TRP A 150 14.04 -18.66 7.10
C TRP A 150 12.60 -18.21 7.35
N LEU A 151 12.14 -18.35 8.60
CA LEU A 151 10.80 -17.94 8.97
C LEU A 151 10.69 -17.53 10.45
N PRO A 152 9.66 -16.74 10.82
CA PRO A 152 9.32 -16.53 12.22
C PRO A 152 8.81 -17.82 12.86
N GLN A 153 9.26 -18.13 14.08
CA GLN A 153 8.95 -19.39 14.79
C GLN A 153 7.44 -19.70 14.88
N LYS A 154 6.59 -18.67 14.94
CA LYS A 154 5.12 -18.79 14.95
C LYS A 154 4.57 -19.56 13.73
N TYR A 155 5.23 -19.48 12.58
CA TYR A 155 4.78 -20.09 11.33
C TYR A 155 5.46 -21.42 11.00
N ARG A 156 6.27 -21.97 11.91
CA ARG A 156 6.96 -23.24 11.71
C ARG A 156 6.02 -24.37 11.32
N ASN A 157 4.98 -24.59 12.13
CA ASN A 157 4.00 -25.64 11.87
C ASN A 157 3.24 -25.45 10.54
N LEU A 158 3.04 -24.19 10.11
CA LEU A 158 2.38 -23.89 8.84
C LEU A 158 3.27 -24.30 7.65
N ILE A 159 4.55 -23.93 7.70
CA ILE A 159 5.54 -24.29 6.66
C ILE A 159 5.75 -25.79 6.60
N GLU A 160 5.97 -26.43 7.75
CA GLU A 160 6.17 -27.88 7.83
C GLU A 160 4.97 -28.63 7.25
N ALA A 161 3.74 -28.27 7.66
CA ALA A 161 2.53 -28.88 7.11
C ALA A 161 2.37 -28.65 5.60
N ALA A 162 2.70 -27.46 5.10
CA ALA A 162 2.63 -27.15 3.68
C ALA A 162 3.63 -27.98 2.86
N ILE A 163 4.86 -28.15 3.36
CA ILE A 163 5.89 -28.98 2.71
C ILE A 163 5.46 -30.44 2.74
N TYR A 164 5.10 -30.99 3.91
CA TYR A 164 4.68 -32.40 4.04
C TYR A 164 3.44 -32.75 3.20
N SER A 165 2.55 -31.77 2.94
CA SER A 165 1.40 -31.98 2.06
C SER A 165 1.78 -32.29 0.61
N GLN A 166 2.91 -31.77 0.12
CA GLN A 166 3.36 -31.95 -1.26
C GLN A 166 4.54 -32.92 -1.34
N TYR A 167 5.37 -32.96 -0.29
CA TYR A 167 6.54 -33.82 -0.15
C TYR A 167 6.48 -34.58 1.18
N PRO A 168 5.72 -35.68 1.27
CA PRO A 168 5.56 -36.43 2.51
C PRO A 168 6.86 -37.01 3.06
N ASP A 169 7.78 -37.38 2.17
CA ASP A 169 9.07 -37.98 2.53
C ASP A 169 10.19 -36.93 2.76
N ALA A 170 9.86 -35.63 2.80
CA ALA A 170 10.85 -34.58 3.02
C ALA A 170 11.39 -34.63 4.46
N GLU A 171 12.71 -34.52 4.61
CA GLU A 171 13.35 -34.34 5.92
C GLU A 171 13.53 -32.84 6.17
N ILE A 172 12.98 -32.36 7.29
CA ILE A 172 13.07 -30.94 7.69
C ILE A 172 13.87 -30.88 8.99
N THR A 173 15.01 -30.20 8.95
CA THR A 173 15.90 -30.04 10.11
C THR A 173 16.13 -28.57 10.44
N GLU A 174 16.23 -28.22 11.72
CA GLU A 174 16.60 -26.86 12.13
C GLU A 174 18.11 -26.72 12.13
N VAL A 175 18.62 -25.71 11.44
CA VAL A 175 20.06 -25.46 11.26
C VAL A 175 20.44 -24.09 11.83
N ASN A 176 21.73 -23.95 12.16
CA ASN A 176 22.27 -22.66 12.59
C ASN A 176 22.40 -21.70 11.41
N ASP A 177 22.38 -20.40 11.70
CA ASP A 177 22.56 -19.35 10.71
C ASP A 177 23.96 -19.45 10.07
N TYR A 178 23.99 -19.66 8.76
CA TYR A 178 25.21 -19.78 7.97
C TYR A 178 25.98 -18.45 7.88
N THR A 179 25.31 -17.31 8.11
CA THR A 179 25.94 -15.99 8.08
C THR A 179 26.76 -15.69 9.34
N ALA A 180 26.58 -16.44 10.42
CA ALA A 180 27.26 -16.20 11.70
C ALA A 180 28.79 -16.36 11.61
N GLY A 181 29.29 -17.09 10.61
CA GLY A 181 30.72 -17.24 10.34
C GLY A 181 31.35 -16.10 9.53
N MET A 182 30.56 -15.15 9.01
CA MET A 182 31.06 -14.07 8.17
C MET A 182 31.51 -12.84 8.97
N PRO A 183 32.50 -12.09 8.47
CA PRO A 183 32.98 -10.88 9.13
C PRO A 183 31.89 -9.82 9.21
N THR A 184 31.78 -9.17 10.37
CA THR A 184 30.79 -8.09 10.61
C THR A 184 31.32 -6.71 10.23
N ASN A 185 32.65 -6.57 10.11
CA ASN A 185 33.31 -5.31 9.76
C ASN A 185 33.93 -5.44 8.38
N PHE A 186 33.68 -4.46 7.52
CA PHE A 186 34.23 -4.38 6.16
C PHE A 186 35.07 -3.11 6.02
N PRO A 187 36.20 -3.14 5.30
CA PRO A 187 36.77 -4.26 4.53
C PRO A 187 37.42 -5.34 5.41
N ASP A 188 37.37 -6.59 4.98
CA ASP A 188 38.01 -7.75 5.60
C ASP A 188 39.15 -8.26 4.71
N GLU A 189 40.21 -8.84 5.29
CA GLU A 189 41.37 -9.34 4.53
C GLU A 189 41.14 -10.72 3.91
N GLU A 190 40.19 -11.51 4.45
CA GLU A 190 39.91 -12.88 4.05
C GLU A 190 38.69 -12.98 3.11
N TYR A 191 37.70 -12.12 3.28
CA TYR A 191 36.46 -12.15 2.50
C TYR A 191 36.21 -10.88 1.68
N ASP A 192 36.06 -11.05 0.36
CA ASP A 192 35.49 -10.04 -0.54
C ASP A 192 34.04 -10.41 -0.84
N ILE A 193 33.10 -9.59 -0.35
CA ILE A 193 31.66 -9.86 -0.42
C ILE A 193 30.99 -8.88 -1.38
N PHE A 194 30.25 -9.41 -2.35
CA PHE A 194 29.48 -8.61 -3.30
C PHE A 194 28.03 -9.06 -3.34
N GLY A 195 27.11 -8.18 -2.93
CA GLY A 195 25.68 -8.44 -2.99
C GLY A 195 24.93 -7.48 -3.91
N SER A 196 23.91 -7.97 -4.61
CA SER A 196 23.01 -7.14 -5.40
C SER A 196 21.57 -7.65 -5.36
N GLU A 197 20.64 -6.74 -5.63
CA GLU A 197 19.20 -7.04 -5.72
C GLU A 197 18.74 -7.08 -7.18
N TYR A 198 17.81 -7.98 -7.48
CA TYR A 198 17.14 -7.99 -8.78
C TYR A 198 15.99 -6.99 -8.78
N LYS A 199 15.91 -6.18 -9.84
CA LYS A 199 14.82 -5.22 -10.07
C LYS A 199 14.11 -5.54 -11.37
N LEU A 200 12.78 -5.47 -11.33
CA LEU A 200 11.97 -5.59 -12.54
C LEU A 200 12.25 -4.41 -13.49
N VAL A 201 12.44 -4.73 -14.77
CA VAL A 201 12.64 -3.72 -15.83
C VAL A 201 11.34 -2.96 -16.12
N LYS A 202 10.20 -3.65 -16.03
CA LYS A 202 8.84 -3.09 -16.21
C LYS A 202 8.08 -3.09 -14.89
N ASP A 203 6.92 -2.44 -14.87
CA ASP A 203 6.04 -2.49 -13.70
C ASP A 203 5.66 -3.94 -13.35
N SER A 204 5.59 -4.20 -12.05
CA SER A 204 5.10 -5.41 -11.42
C SER A 204 3.74 -5.88 -11.90
N VAL A 205 2.92 -5.05 -12.56
CA VAL A 205 1.66 -5.50 -13.17
C VAL A 205 1.90 -6.46 -14.33
N TYR A 206 2.97 -6.26 -15.09
CA TYR A 206 3.29 -7.12 -16.23
C TYR A 206 3.88 -8.46 -15.72
N PRO A 207 3.40 -9.61 -16.23
CA PRO A 207 3.93 -10.91 -15.82
C PRO A 207 5.34 -11.16 -16.36
N ILE A 208 6.09 -11.95 -15.60
CA ILE A 208 7.35 -12.55 -16.04
C ILE A 208 7.04 -13.93 -16.65
N LYS A 209 8.01 -14.50 -17.38
CA LYS A 209 7.88 -15.88 -17.86
C LYS A 209 7.78 -16.83 -16.67
N THR A 210 6.73 -17.63 -16.65
CA THR A 210 6.45 -18.64 -15.61
C THR A 210 6.84 -20.03 -16.07
N TYR A 211 6.86 -21.01 -15.17
CA TYR A 211 7.18 -22.42 -15.47
C TYR A 211 6.36 -22.99 -16.63
N LYS A 212 5.08 -22.61 -16.77
CA LYS A 212 4.21 -23.00 -17.90
C LYS A 212 4.75 -22.61 -19.28
N HIS A 213 5.62 -21.61 -19.35
CA HIS A 213 6.27 -21.17 -20.59
C HIS A 213 7.49 -22.02 -20.96
N PHE A 214 8.01 -22.81 -20.01
CA PHE A 214 9.15 -23.71 -20.18
C PHE A 214 8.73 -25.17 -20.35
N GLU A 215 7.45 -25.47 -20.15
CA GLU A 215 6.84 -26.78 -20.40
C GLU A 215 6.57 -26.98 -21.90
N HIS A 216 7.12 -28.04 -22.48
CA HIS A 216 6.80 -28.44 -23.85
C HIS A 216 5.53 -29.30 -23.86
N GLN A 217 4.40 -28.74 -24.31
CA GLN A 217 3.10 -29.46 -24.33
C GLN A 217 3.05 -30.71 -25.23
N MET A 218 4.07 -30.98 -26.05
CA MET A 218 4.09 -32.07 -27.04
C MET A 218 5.41 -32.87 -27.05
N GLY A 219 5.83 -33.40 -25.90
CA GLY A 219 7.01 -34.27 -25.77
C GLY A 219 6.75 -35.48 -24.87
N GLU A 220 7.64 -36.48 -24.91
CA GLU A 220 7.59 -37.64 -23.99
C GLU A 220 7.69 -37.17 -22.52
N PRO A 221 7.04 -37.86 -21.56
CA PRO A 221 6.90 -37.39 -20.17
C PRO A 221 8.21 -37.00 -19.48
N GLU A 222 9.33 -37.63 -19.86
CA GLU A 222 10.65 -37.41 -19.24
C GLU A 222 11.44 -36.23 -19.85
N THR A 223 11.10 -35.77 -21.07
CA THR A 223 11.79 -34.67 -21.76
C THR A 223 10.97 -33.38 -21.81
N GLN A 224 9.84 -33.37 -21.10
CA GLN A 224 8.81 -32.34 -21.21
C GLN A 224 9.17 -31.01 -20.51
N TYR A 225 10.14 -31.04 -19.59
CA TYR A 225 10.51 -29.90 -18.76
C TYR A 225 11.99 -29.55 -18.93
N LYS A 226 12.27 -28.34 -19.42
CA LYS A 226 13.62 -27.78 -19.36
C LYS A 226 13.77 -27.01 -18.06
N ASP A 227 14.51 -27.57 -17.10
CA ASP A 227 14.70 -26.96 -15.79
C ASP A 227 15.46 -25.61 -15.91
N PRO A 228 14.83 -24.47 -15.57
CA PRO A 228 15.50 -23.19 -15.58
C PRO A 228 16.52 -23.04 -14.43
N MET A 229 16.47 -23.88 -13.40
CA MET A 229 17.38 -23.84 -12.26
C MET A 229 18.69 -24.58 -12.49
N ALA A 230 18.76 -25.48 -13.49
CA ALA A 230 19.97 -26.25 -13.78
C ALA A 230 21.23 -25.37 -13.95
N VAL A 231 21.11 -24.25 -14.67
CA VAL A 231 22.22 -23.31 -14.86
C VAL A 231 22.69 -22.66 -13.54
N LEU A 232 21.75 -22.36 -12.65
CA LEU A 232 22.07 -21.82 -11.33
C LEU A 232 22.73 -22.88 -10.45
N MET A 233 22.24 -24.13 -10.51
CA MET A 233 22.79 -25.25 -9.76
C MET A 233 24.20 -25.61 -10.23
N ASP A 234 24.46 -25.58 -11.54
CA ASP A 234 25.80 -25.80 -12.09
C ASP A 234 26.78 -24.72 -11.64
N LEU A 235 26.36 -23.45 -11.65
CA LEU A 235 27.15 -22.35 -11.12
C LEU A 235 27.47 -22.57 -9.63
N MET A 236 26.44 -22.86 -8.84
CA MET A 236 26.56 -23.12 -7.40
C MET A 236 27.42 -24.33 -7.09
N GLY A 237 27.34 -25.41 -7.87
CA GLY A 237 28.14 -26.62 -7.68
C GLY A 237 29.59 -26.48 -8.14
N SER A 238 29.89 -25.49 -9.00
CA SER A 238 31.25 -25.22 -9.49
C SER A 238 32.12 -24.39 -8.53
N MET A 239 31.55 -23.92 -7.42
CA MET A 239 32.23 -23.10 -6.42
C MET A 239 33.39 -23.88 -5.77
N LYS A 240 34.53 -23.21 -5.57
CA LYS A 240 35.71 -23.80 -4.92
C LYS A 240 35.63 -23.70 -3.41
N LYS A 241 36.52 -24.42 -2.75
CA LYS A 241 36.70 -24.31 -1.30
C LYS A 241 37.05 -22.87 -0.89
N GLY A 242 36.30 -22.30 0.04
CA GLY A 242 36.37 -20.91 0.48
C GLY A 242 35.40 -19.98 -0.26
N GLU A 243 34.78 -20.42 -1.35
CA GLU A 243 33.81 -19.62 -2.10
C GLU A 243 32.38 -19.98 -1.67
N GLN A 244 31.53 -18.96 -1.57
CA GLN A 244 30.12 -19.11 -1.23
C GLN A 244 29.24 -18.31 -2.19
N LEU A 245 28.03 -18.81 -2.45
CA LEU A 245 27.01 -18.08 -3.20
C LEU A 245 25.67 -18.24 -2.50
N TRP A 246 25.01 -17.13 -2.20
CA TRP A 246 23.74 -17.13 -1.51
C TRP A 246 22.67 -16.52 -2.41
N TYR A 247 21.61 -17.25 -2.67
CA TYR A 247 20.47 -16.78 -3.44
C TYR A 247 19.23 -16.78 -2.56
N GLN A 248 18.66 -15.60 -2.35
CA GLN A 248 17.58 -15.41 -1.37
C GLN A 248 16.35 -14.77 -2.02
N ILE A 249 15.20 -15.42 -1.82
CA ILE A 249 13.89 -14.95 -2.24
C ILE A 249 13.09 -14.60 -0.99
N LEU A 250 12.99 -13.31 -0.70
CA LEU A 250 12.17 -12.81 0.40
C LEU A 250 10.73 -12.64 -0.09
N THR A 251 9.78 -13.21 0.64
CA THR A 251 8.36 -13.18 0.30
C THR A 251 7.53 -12.65 1.46
N ILE A 252 6.66 -11.71 1.16
CA ILE A 252 5.70 -11.12 2.10
C ILE A 252 4.29 -11.41 1.57
N PRO A 253 3.41 -12.05 2.36
CA PRO A 253 2.00 -12.17 1.99
C PRO A 253 1.38 -10.78 1.86
N ILE A 254 0.70 -10.51 0.74
CA ILE A 254 0.01 -9.23 0.53
C ILE A 254 -1.49 -9.44 0.33
N SER A 255 -2.29 -8.48 0.77
CA SER A 255 -3.73 -8.43 0.50
C SER A 255 -4.02 -8.00 -0.95
N GLY A 256 -5.29 -7.97 -1.36
CA GLY A 256 -5.74 -7.61 -2.70
C GLY A 256 -5.41 -6.19 -3.20
N GLU A 257 -4.62 -5.38 -2.49
CA GLU A 257 -4.22 -4.03 -2.95
C GLU A 257 -3.53 -4.02 -4.33
N TRP A 258 -2.89 -5.12 -4.73
CA TRP A 258 -2.22 -5.22 -6.03
C TRP A 258 -3.17 -5.60 -7.17
N THR A 259 -4.35 -6.18 -6.88
CA THR A 259 -5.34 -6.52 -7.92
C THR A 259 -5.95 -5.24 -8.51
N GLU A 260 -6.21 -4.24 -7.67
CA GLU A 260 -6.67 -2.91 -8.10
C GLU A 260 -5.69 -2.24 -9.07
N LYS A 261 -4.38 -2.36 -8.81
CA LYS A 261 -3.34 -1.83 -9.71
C LYS A 261 -3.33 -2.54 -11.06
N GLY A 262 -3.59 -3.85 -11.06
CA GLY A 262 -3.73 -4.65 -12.27
C GLY A 262 -4.95 -4.22 -13.09
N ASP A 263 -6.10 -4.07 -12.44
CA ASP A 263 -7.34 -3.62 -13.07
C ASP A 263 -7.22 -2.20 -13.64
N ASP A 264 -6.56 -1.30 -12.92
CA ASP A 264 -6.28 0.06 -13.40
C ASP A 264 -5.40 0.06 -14.64
N GLU A 265 -4.39 -0.81 -14.72
CA GLU A 265 -3.56 -0.93 -15.92
C GLU A 265 -4.33 -1.54 -17.09
N ILE A 266 -5.17 -2.55 -16.84
CA ILE A 266 -6.08 -3.11 -17.85
C ILE A 266 -7.01 -2.02 -18.40
N LYS A 267 -7.62 -1.20 -17.52
CA LYS A 267 -8.46 -0.06 -17.92
C LYS A 267 -7.70 0.96 -18.77
N LYS A 268 -6.44 1.26 -18.45
CA LYS A 268 -5.59 2.13 -19.30
C LYS A 268 -5.34 1.52 -20.67
N ILE A 269 -5.07 0.22 -20.75
CA ILE A 269 -4.84 -0.49 -22.02
C ILE A 269 -6.11 -0.50 -22.87
N ILE A 270 -7.29 -0.64 -22.24
CA ILE A 270 -8.62 -0.62 -22.88
C ILE A 270 -9.05 0.82 -23.24
N GLY A 271 -8.39 1.85 -22.71
CA GLY A 271 -8.71 3.26 -22.98
C GLY A 271 -9.91 3.77 -22.18
N GLU A 272 -10.10 3.26 -20.96
CA GLU A 272 -11.02 3.79 -19.96
C GLU A 272 -10.28 4.78 -19.03
N LYS A 273 -10.97 5.84 -18.63
CA LYS A 273 -10.40 6.84 -17.71
C LYS A 273 -10.28 6.22 -16.31
N VAL A 274 -9.04 5.96 -15.88
CA VAL A 274 -8.76 5.56 -14.49
C VAL A 274 -9.01 6.75 -13.58
N LYS A 275 -10.02 6.65 -12.71
CA LYS A 275 -10.24 7.59 -11.59
C LYS A 275 -9.20 7.30 -10.51
N LYS A 276 -8.01 7.89 -10.60
CA LYS A 276 -7.04 7.84 -9.51
C LYS A 276 -7.54 8.67 -8.35
N ASN A 277 -7.91 8.03 -7.25
CA ASN A 277 -8.14 8.71 -5.97
C ASN A 277 -6.79 8.87 -5.25
N ASN A 278 -6.01 9.91 -5.56
CA ASN A 278 -4.84 10.20 -4.73
C ASN A 278 -5.28 10.86 -3.41
N PHE A 279 -4.56 10.58 -2.33
CA PHE A 279 -4.77 11.23 -1.03
C PHE A 279 -4.65 12.77 -1.12
N VAL A 280 -3.83 13.26 -2.05
CA VAL A 280 -3.71 14.69 -2.39
C VAL A 280 -4.98 15.19 -3.07
N ASP A 281 -5.59 14.41 -3.96
CA ASP A 281 -6.89 14.76 -4.56
C ASP A 281 -7.98 14.74 -3.49
N LYS A 282 -7.99 13.81 -2.54
CA LYS A 282 -8.91 13.86 -1.38
C LYS A 282 -8.67 15.03 -0.43
N PHE A 283 -7.43 15.48 -0.28
CA PHE A 283 -7.09 16.61 0.59
C PHE A 283 -7.39 17.94 -0.10
N ILE A 284 -7.14 18.02 -1.42
CA ILE A 284 -7.53 19.15 -2.26
C ILE A 284 -9.04 19.17 -2.41
N ASP A 285 -9.71 18.06 -2.71
CA ASP A 285 -11.18 17.94 -2.70
C ASP A 285 -11.74 18.22 -1.32
N GLY A 286 -11.05 17.83 -0.24
CA GLY A 286 -11.41 18.16 1.14
C GLY A 286 -11.31 19.66 1.40
N LEU A 287 -10.26 20.32 0.92
CA LEU A 287 -10.07 21.77 0.99
C LEU A 287 -11.00 22.53 0.05
N VAL A 288 -11.27 22.01 -1.14
CA VAL A 288 -12.18 22.56 -2.14
C VAL A 288 -13.63 22.33 -1.73
N ASN A 289 -13.95 21.25 -1.02
CA ASN A 289 -15.25 21.06 -0.38
C ASN A 289 -15.36 21.86 0.92
N LEU A 290 -14.28 22.10 1.65
CA LEU A 290 -14.31 23.01 2.80
C LEU A 290 -14.53 24.46 2.33
N MET A 291 -13.75 24.90 1.33
CA MET A 291 -13.90 26.18 0.64
C MET A 291 -15.21 26.24 -0.15
N GLY A 292 -15.66 25.12 -0.66
CA GLY A 292 -16.90 24.91 -1.41
C GLY A 292 -18.10 25.00 -0.50
N ASN A 293 -18.05 24.42 0.70
CA ASN A 293 -19.03 24.60 1.77
C ASN A 293 -18.99 26.01 2.35
N PHE A 294 -17.80 26.63 2.42
CA PHE A 294 -17.64 28.04 2.76
C PHE A 294 -18.25 28.93 1.66
N SER A 295 -18.08 28.54 0.40
CA SER A 295 -18.64 29.22 -0.76
C SER A 295 -20.12 28.96 -0.88
N GLU A 296 -20.64 27.77 -0.58
CA GLU A 296 -22.06 27.43 -0.53
C GLU A 296 -22.73 28.13 0.64
N MET A 297 -22.02 28.36 1.75
CA MET A 297 -22.50 29.24 2.81
C MET A 297 -22.60 30.71 2.34
N ILE A 298 -21.76 31.13 1.37
CA ILE A 298 -21.77 32.45 0.71
C ILE A 298 -22.69 32.49 -0.55
N TYR A 299 -22.94 31.37 -1.22
CA TYR A 299 -23.76 31.19 -2.43
C TYR A 299 -25.20 30.83 -2.07
N LYS A 300 -25.46 30.15 -0.93
CA LYS A 300 -26.81 30.12 -0.32
C LYS A 300 -27.29 31.50 0.10
N LEU A 301 -26.37 32.46 0.24
CA LEU A 301 -26.66 33.89 0.35
C LEU A 301 -26.88 34.57 -1.03
N TRP A 302 -26.45 33.98 -2.15
CA TRP A 302 -26.46 34.58 -3.51
C TRP A 302 -26.66 33.57 -4.68
N GLY A 303 -27.69 32.72 -4.63
CA GLY A 303 -28.31 32.09 -5.81
C GLY A 303 -27.73 30.74 -6.30
N ASP A 304 -28.68 29.85 -6.62
CA ASP A 304 -28.61 28.42 -6.93
C ASP A 304 -28.61 28.18 -8.47
N ILE A 305 -27.74 27.31 -9.01
CA ILE A 305 -27.83 26.82 -10.41
C ILE A 305 -27.42 25.35 -10.51
N GLU A 306 -28.33 24.56 -11.09
CA GLU A 306 -28.30 23.11 -11.32
C GLU A 306 -27.19 22.64 -12.30
N THR A 307 -26.59 21.49 -12.00
CA THR A 307 -25.73 20.73 -12.93
C THR A 307 -26.43 19.50 -13.50
N SER A 308 -26.48 19.40 -14.83
CA SER A 308 -26.92 18.23 -15.58
C SER A 308 -25.84 17.15 -15.68
N LYS A 309 -26.22 15.88 -15.48
CA LYS A 309 -25.36 14.70 -15.67
C LYS A 309 -25.51 14.17 -17.11
N SER A 310 -24.39 13.97 -17.80
CA SER A 310 -24.33 13.26 -19.09
C SER A 310 -23.97 11.79 -18.89
N GLU A 311 -24.69 10.94 -19.60
CA GLU A 311 -24.70 9.47 -19.62
C GLU A 311 -23.34 8.81 -19.99
N GLU A 312 -22.97 7.75 -19.26
CA GLU A 312 -21.87 6.84 -19.60
C GLU A 312 -22.37 5.76 -20.58
N LYS A 313 -21.78 5.68 -21.78
CA LYS A 313 -21.98 4.56 -22.72
C LYS A 313 -20.81 3.56 -22.65
N GLU A 314 -21.15 2.39 -22.13
CA GLU A 314 -20.68 1.00 -22.37
C GLU A 314 -19.17 0.64 -22.45
N PRO A 315 -18.66 -0.16 -21.48
CA PRO A 315 -17.33 -0.82 -21.48
C PRO A 315 -17.13 -1.93 -22.55
N GLN A 316 -18.21 -2.51 -23.08
CA GLN A 316 -18.17 -3.83 -23.72
C GLN A 316 -17.57 -3.81 -25.15
N PHE A 317 -17.70 -2.68 -25.87
CA PHE A 317 -17.25 -2.56 -27.26
C PHE A 317 -15.72 -2.37 -27.43
N LYS A 318 -14.97 -2.09 -26.35
CA LYS A 318 -13.54 -1.76 -26.45
C LYS A 318 -12.59 -2.96 -26.41
N MET A 319 -12.99 -4.08 -25.80
CA MET A 319 -12.15 -5.30 -25.74
C MET A 319 -11.97 -5.97 -27.11
N MET A 320 -12.98 -5.89 -27.99
CA MET A 320 -12.97 -6.57 -29.29
C MET A 320 -12.11 -5.88 -30.35
N ASN A 321 -11.76 -4.60 -30.13
CA ASN A 321 -10.97 -3.77 -31.07
C ASN A 321 -9.47 -3.67 -30.69
N LEU A 322 -9.00 -4.43 -29.71
CA LEU A 322 -7.59 -4.42 -29.29
C LEU A 322 -6.70 -5.18 -30.29
N LYS A 323 -5.47 -4.69 -30.51
CA LYS A 323 -4.47 -5.41 -31.31
C LYS A 323 -4.20 -6.78 -30.67
N PRO A 324 -3.87 -7.84 -31.45
CA PRO A 324 -3.60 -9.18 -30.91
C PRO A 324 -2.57 -9.20 -29.77
N LYS A 325 -1.56 -8.34 -29.85
CA LYS A 325 -0.55 -8.15 -28.79
C LYS A 325 -1.14 -7.58 -27.49
N GLN A 326 -2.03 -6.59 -27.60
CA GLN A 326 -2.69 -5.98 -26.43
C GLN A 326 -3.68 -6.96 -25.81
N LYS A 327 -4.40 -7.74 -26.63
CA LYS A 327 -5.29 -8.80 -26.13
C LYS A 327 -4.53 -9.82 -25.29
N LYS A 328 -3.39 -10.32 -25.80
CA LYS A 328 -2.53 -11.25 -25.05
C LYS A 328 -1.99 -10.63 -23.77
N GLN A 329 -1.58 -9.36 -23.81
CA GLN A 329 -1.12 -8.66 -22.61
C GLN A 329 -2.21 -8.54 -21.55
N VAL A 330 -3.45 -8.21 -21.93
CA VAL A 330 -4.58 -8.14 -21.00
C VAL A 330 -4.88 -9.51 -20.41
N GLU A 331 -4.89 -10.57 -21.23
CA GLU A 331 -5.10 -11.94 -20.78
C GLU A 331 -4.04 -12.39 -19.77
N GLU A 332 -2.75 -12.15 -20.06
CA GLU A 332 -1.65 -12.48 -19.16
C GLU A 332 -1.71 -11.67 -17.85
N ILE A 333 -2.13 -10.39 -17.89
CA ILE A 333 -2.33 -9.58 -16.68
C ILE A 333 -3.53 -10.13 -15.88
N GLN A 334 -4.62 -10.52 -16.53
CA GLN A 334 -5.79 -11.11 -15.86
C GLN A 334 -5.46 -12.46 -15.20
N GLU A 335 -4.72 -13.35 -15.88
CA GLU A 335 -4.26 -14.60 -15.27
C GLU A 335 -3.35 -14.31 -14.06
N LYS A 336 -2.52 -13.28 -14.14
CA LYS A 336 -1.70 -12.87 -13.00
C LYS A 336 -2.57 -12.41 -11.84
N VAL A 337 -3.48 -11.47 -12.07
CA VAL A 337 -4.37 -10.84 -11.06
C VAL A 337 -5.29 -11.84 -10.36
N SER A 338 -5.65 -12.94 -11.02
CA SER A 338 -6.51 -13.97 -10.42
C SER A 338 -5.82 -14.85 -9.38
N LYS A 339 -4.48 -14.89 -9.38
CA LYS A 339 -3.70 -15.67 -8.42
C LYS A 339 -3.54 -14.92 -7.10
N ILE A 340 -3.03 -15.61 -6.07
CA ILE A 340 -2.66 -14.96 -4.82
C ILE A 340 -1.33 -14.21 -5.00
N GLY A 341 -1.25 -13.00 -4.46
CA GLY A 341 -0.08 -12.14 -4.58
C GLY A 341 0.85 -12.22 -3.39
N PHE A 342 2.15 -12.12 -3.67
CA PHE A 342 3.21 -11.91 -2.68
C PHE A 342 4.06 -10.73 -3.11
N ALA A 343 4.47 -9.90 -2.16
CA ALA A 343 5.55 -8.95 -2.40
C ALA A 343 6.87 -9.69 -2.29
N VAL A 344 7.65 -9.68 -3.37
CA VAL A 344 8.87 -10.47 -3.48
C VAL A 344 10.07 -9.56 -3.70
N LYS A 345 11.16 -9.83 -2.99
CA LYS A 345 12.48 -9.27 -3.25
C LYS A 345 13.46 -10.41 -3.44
N ILE A 346 14.22 -10.38 -4.53
CA ILE A 346 15.25 -11.36 -4.82
C ILE A 346 16.60 -10.68 -4.70
N ARG A 347 17.52 -11.30 -3.98
CA ARG A 347 18.91 -10.84 -3.84
C ARG A 347 19.87 -12.02 -3.97
N TYR A 348 21.08 -11.71 -4.41
CA TYR A 348 22.21 -12.62 -4.38
C TYR A 348 23.38 -11.96 -3.68
N ILE A 349 24.19 -12.78 -3.02
CA ILE A 349 25.41 -12.39 -2.29
C ILE A 349 26.49 -13.40 -2.64
#